data_AF-A0A3B0T093-F1
#
_entry.id   AF-A0A3B0T093-F1
#
_cell.length_a   1.000
_cell.length_b   1.000
_cell.length_c   1.000
_cell.angle_alpha   90.00
_cell.angle_beta   90.00
_cell.angle_gamma   90.00
#
_symmetry.space_group_name_H-M   'P 1'
#
loop_
_entity.id
_entity.type
_entity.pdbx_description
1 polymer ?
#
loop_
_entity_poly.entity_id
_entity_poly.type
_entity_poly.pdbx_seq_one_letter_code
_entity_poly.pdbx_strand_id
1 'polypeptide(L)'
;MNRAYEPQTYSANDQINLALIGSGIIGIHDTTAALKVKGVKLRAVCDLYDGRLDRAKELWGDDLFTTRDYRELLNRKDIDAVIVATPDHWHKKITLMP
;
A
#
# COMPACT_ATOMS: atom_id res chain seq x y z
N MET A 1 -21.24 8.92 16.60
CA MET A 1 -20.95 7.51 16.92
C MET A 1 -19.52 7.42 17.44
N ASN A 2 -19.32 7.27 18.75
CA ASN A 2 -17.98 7.03 19.31
C ASN A 2 -17.68 5.54 19.19
N ARG A 3 -16.80 5.16 18.26
CA ARG A 3 -16.18 3.82 18.27
C ARG A 3 -15.01 3.88 19.25
N ALA A 4 -15.17 3.30 20.43
CA ALA A 4 -14.05 3.03 21.33
C ALA A 4 -13.30 1.82 20.75
N TYR A 5 -12.07 2.02 20.30
CA TYR A 5 -11.16 0.94 19.96
C TYR A 5 -10.28 0.67 21.18
N GLU A 6 -10.35 -0.55 21.73
CA GLU A 6 -9.40 -0.95 22.75
C GLU A 6 -7.99 -1.06 22.13
N PRO A 7 -6.95 -0.56 22.81
CA PRO A 7 -5.59 -0.69 22.32
C PRO A 7 -5.15 -2.16 22.36
N GLN A 8 -5.12 -2.81 21.20
CA GLN A 8 -4.54 -4.14 21.00
C GLN A 8 -3.00 -4.05 20.96
N THR A 9 -2.32 -5.01 21.60
CA THR A 9 -0.86 -5.19 21.53
C THR A 9 -0.53 -6.11 20.36
N TYR A 10 0.13 -5.58 19.34
CA TYR A 10 0.55 -6.33 18.15
C TYR A 10 1.98 -6.85 18.33
N SER A 11 2.18 -8.14 18.11
CA SER A 11 3.51 -8.75 17.96
C SER A 11 4.03 -8.56 16.53
N ALA A 12 5.31 -8.86 16.28
CA ALA A 12 5.88 -8.79 14.94
C ALA A 12 5.17 -9.72 13.92
N ASN A 13 4.55 -10.81 14.39
CA ASN A 13 3.75 -11.72 13.56
C ASN A 13 2.34 -11.17 13.24
N ASP A 14 1.91 -10.10 13.91
CA ASP A 14 0.61 -9.46 13.67
C ASP A 14 0.75 -8.25 12.72
N GLN A 15 1.91 -8.11 12.06
CA GLN A 15 2.16 -7.01 11.13
C GLN A 15 1.50 -7.29 9.77
N ILE A 16 0.70 -6.34 9.29
CA ILE A 16 0.17 -6.32 7.93
C ILE A 16 1.16 -5.60 7.01
N ASN A 17 1.75 -6.36 6.08
CA ASN A 17 2.57 -5.86 5.00
C ASN A 17 1.66 -5.37 3.86
N LEU A 18 1.53 -4.06 3.77
CA LEU A 18 0.72 -3.37 2.78
C LEU A 18 1.54 -3.07 1.53
N ALA A 19 0.90 -3.11 0.37
CA ALA A 19 1.41 -2.48 -0.85
C ALA A 19 0.42 -1.49 -1.46
N LEU A 20 0.93 -0.54 -2.25
CA LEU A 20 0.14 0.49 -2.93
C LEU A 20 0.24 0.31 -4.44
N ILE A 21 -0.90 0.34 -5.13
CA ILE A 21 -1.01 0.37 -6.59
C ILE A 21 -1.68 1.68 -6.99
N GLY A 22 -0.90 2.61 -7.54
CA GLY A 22 -1.30 3.99 -7.86
C GLY A 22 -0.91 4.98 -6.77
N SER A 23 0.29 5.55 -6.84
CA SER A 23 0.82 6.52 -5.86
C SER A 23 0.52 7.97 -6.23
N GLY A 24 -0.72 8.22 -6.66
CA GLY A 24 -1.27 9.55 -6.87
C GLY A 24 -1.74 10.20 -5.56
N ILE A 25 -2.51 11.28 -5.68
CA ILE A 25 -2.99 12.07 -4.52
C ILE A 25 -3.75 11.20 -3.52
N ILE A 26 -4.74 10.42 -4.00
CA ILE A 26 -5.56 9.56 -3.14
C ILE A 26 -4.74 8.40 -2.57
N GLY A 27 -3.90 7.75 -3.40
CA GLY A 27 -3.04 6.66 -2.94
C GLY A 27 -2.10 7.08 -1.79
N ILE A 28 -1.52 8.28 -1.88
CA ILE A 28 -0.69 8.84 -0.79
C ILE A 28 -1.53 9.12 0.46
N HIS A 29 -2.72 9.70 0.30
CA HIS A 29 -3.61 10.02 1.42
C HIS A 29 -4.03 8.76 2.19
N ASP A 30 -4.53 7.76 1.47
CA ASP A 30 -5.04 6.51 2.04
C ASP A 30 -3.91 5.70 2.69
N THR A 31 -2.74 5.63 2.02
CA THR A 31 -1.57 4.94 2.57
C THR A 31 -1.05 5.64 3.83
N THR A 32 -1.00 6.98 3.83
CA THR A 32 -0.60 7.74 5.03
C THR A 32 -1.58 7.54 6.18
N ALA A 33 -2.88 7.41 5.90
CA ALA A 33 -3.87 7.10 6.92
C ALA A 33 -3.69 5.66 7.44
N ALA A 34 -3.48 4.68 6.57
CA ALA A 34 -3.25 3.29 6.93
C ALA A 34 -2.01 3.11 7.82
N LEU A 35 -0.91 3.80 7.51
CA LEU A 35 0.34 3.74 8.28
C LEU A 35 0.25 4.33 9.69
N LYS A 36 -0.83 5.05 10.03
CA LYS A 36 -1.09 5.47 11.42
C LYS A 36 -1.61 4.33 12.29
N VAL A 37 -2.07 3.24 11.69
CA VAL A 37 -2.52 2.05 12.40
C VAL A 37 -1.31 1.23 12.82
N LYS A 38 -1.18 0.97 14.12
CA LYS A 38 -0.10 0.12 14.65
C LYS A 38 -0.16 -1.26 14.00
N GLY A 39 1.01 -1.78 13.62
CA GLY A 39 1.12 -3.07 12.94
C GLY A 39 0.96 -3.00 11.41
N VAL A 40 0.71 -1.84 10.80
CA VAL A 40 0.73 -1.71 9.33
C VAL A 40 2.09 -1.21 8.87
N LYS A 41 2.70 -1.88 7.88
CA LYS A 41 3.93 -1.43 7.25
C LYS A 41 3.81 -1.48 5.74
N LEU A 42 4.13 -0.38 5.06
CA LEU A 42 4.22 -0.34 3.61
C LEU A 42 5.51 -1.06 3.17
N ARG A 43 5.39 -1.98 2.22
CA ARG A 43 6.53 -2.77 1.71
C ARG A 43 6.80 -2.55 0.23
N ALA A 44 5.79 -2.18 -0.54
CA ALA A 44 5.92 -2.02 -1.97
C ALA A 44 4.97 -0.97 -2.55
N VAL A 45 5.39 -0.33 -3.63
CA VAL A 45 4.60 0.65 -4.38
C VAL A 45 4.71 0.39 -5.88
N CYS A 46 3.58 0.48 -6.57
CA CYS A 46 3.51 0.43 -8.03
C CYS A 46 2.87 1.70 -8.58
N ASP A 47 3.50 2.29 -9.59
CA ASP A 47 2.96 3.39 -10.40
C ASP A 47 3.59 3.38 -11.80
N LEU A 48 2.89 3.94 -12.79
CA LEU A 48 3.38 4.05 -14.18
C LEU A 48 4.25 5.29 -14.41
N TYR A 49 4.37 6.17 -13.43
CA TYR A 49 5.23 7.36 -13.51
C TYR A 49 6.38 7.26 -12.51
N ASP A 50 7.62 7.27 -13.01
CA ASP A 50 8.81 7.05 -12.18
C ASP A 50 8.96 8.12 -11.09
N GLY A 51 8.60 9.37 -11.38
CA GLY A 51 8.64 10.43 -10.36
C GLY A 51 7.70 10.18 -9.17
N ARG A 52 6.66 9.36 -9.32
CA ARG A 52 5.82 8.91 -8.18
C ARG A 52 6.46 7.77 -7.41
N LEU A 53 7.25 6.92 -8.06
CA LEU A 53 8.04 5.88 -7.39
C LEU A 53 9.16 6.50 -6.57
N ASP A 54 9.86 7.49 -7.13
CA ASP A 54 10.88 8.27 -6.41
C ASP A 54 10.26 8.97 -5.21
N ARG A 55 9.13 9.65 -5.42
CA ARG A 55 8.40 10.31 -4.33
C ARG A 55 7.93 9.34 -3.24
N ALA A 56 7.54 8.12 -3.60
CA ALA A 56 7.15 7.12 -2.61
C ALA A 56 8.33 6.73 -1.69
N LYS A 57 9.54 6.60 -2.25
CA LYS A 57 10.75 6.34 -1.45
C LYS A 57 11.09 7.51 -0.54
N GLU A 58 10.99 8.75 -1.04
CA GLU A 58 11.17 9.95 -0.21
C GLU A 58 10.18 10.02 0.97
N LEU A 59 8.94 9.57 0.77
CA LEU A 59 7.89 9.64 1.78
C LEU A 59 8.00 8.54 2.83
N TRP A 60 8.40 7.34 2.43
CA TRP A 60 8.19 6.13 3.24
C TRP A 60 9.43 5.25 3.39
N GLY A 61 10.55 5.57 2.73
CA GLY A 61 11.84 4.92 2.89
C GLY A 61 12.42 4.34 1.60
N ASP A 62 13.75 4.38 1.50
CA ASP A 62 14.50 3.89 0.33
C ASP A 62 14.49 2.37 0.19
N ASP A 63 14.16 1.63 1.26
CA ASP A 63 14.03 0.17 1.27
C ASP A 63 12.73 -0.32 0.62
N LEU A 64 11.83 0.59 0.22
CA LEU A 64 10.62 0.25 -0.52
C LEU A 64 10.93 -0.39 -1.87
N PHE A 65 10.30 -1.53 -2.10
CA PHE A 65 10.24 -2.10 -3.43
C PHE A 65 9.33 -1.24 -4.32
N THR A 66 9.84 -0.78 -5.45
CA THR A 66 9.09 0.02 -6.41
C THR A 66 9.08 -0.67 -7.76
N THR A 67 7.93 -0.68 -8.43
CA THR A 67 7.79 -1.26 -9.77
C THR A 67 6.78 -0.49 -10.60
N ARG A 68 6.77 -0.76 -11.90
CA ARG A 68 5.75 -0.27 -12.85
C ARG A 68 4.74 -1.35 -13.22
N ASP A 69 4.95 -2.59 -12.80
CA ASP A 69 4.02 -3.70 -13.01
C ASP A 69 3.39 -4.13 -11.67
N TYR A 70 2.11 -3.84 -11.52
CA TYR A 70 1.37 -4.16 -10.30
C TYR A 70 1.29 -5.67 -10.04
N ARG A 71 1.47 -6.51 -11.06
CA ARG A 71 1.47 -7.98 -10.90
C ARG A 71 2.65 -8.47 -10.09
N GLU A 72 3.77 -7.74 -10.13
CA GLU A 72 4.92 -8.05 -9.28
C GLU A 72 4.57 -7.87 -7.80
N LEU A 73 3.70 -6.93 -7.44
CA LEU A 73 3.17 -6.79 -6.07
C LEU A 73 2.22 -7.93 -5.72
N LEU A 74 1.31 -8.29 -6.64
CA LEU A 74 0.31 -9.33 -6.38
C LEU A 74 0.92 -10.74 -6.30
N ASN A 75 2.05 -10.97 -6.95
CA ASN A 75 2.77 -12.25 -6.91
C ASN A 75 3.68 -12.41 -5.68
N ARG A 76 3.83 -11.36 -4.86
CA ARG A 76 4.66 -11.39 -3.65
C ARG A 76 3.94 -12.05 -2.49
N LYS A 77 4.54 -13.11 -1.96
CA LYS A 77 4.00 -13.86 -0.80
C LYS A 77 4.13 -13.12 0.52
N ASP A 78 4.95 -12.07 0.58
CA ASP A 78 5.16 -11.25 1.77
C ASP A 78 4.23 -10.03 1.83
N ILE A 79 3.35 -9.84 0.85
CA ILE A 79 2.32 -8.80 0.84
C ILE A 79 1.00 -9.39 1.29
N ASP A 80 0.43 -8.83 2.35
CA ASP A 80 -0.83 -9.29 2.95
C ASP A 80 -2.05 -8.59 2.34
N ALA A 81 -1.87 -7.33 1.93
CA ALA A 81 -2.96 -6.51 1.38
C ALA A 81 -2.44 -5.45 0.38
N VAL A 82 -3.34 -4.99 -0.49
CA VAL A 82 -3.06 -3.90 -1.43
C VAL A 82 -4.10 -2.78 -1.35
N ILE A 83 -3.66 -1.52 -1.44
CA ILE A 83 -4.53 -0.39 -1.78
C ILE A 83 -4.48 -0.20 -3.30
N VAL A 84 -5.64 -0.27 -3.95
CA VAL A 84 -5.78 0.04 -5.38
C VAL A 84 -6.34 1.46 -5.51
N ALA A 85 -5.46 2.42 -5.78
CA ALA A 85 -5.78 3.84 -5.95
C ALA A 85 -5.43 4.31 -7.38
N THR A 86 -5.95 3.57 -8.36
CA THR A 86 -5.79 3.85 -9.79
C THR A 86 -7.03 4.60 -10.31
N PRO A 87 -7.11 5.01 -11.59
CA PRO A 87 -8.38 5.51 -12.13
C PRO A 87 -9.48 4.46 -12.00
N ASP A 88 -10.71 4.88 -11.67
CA ASP A 88 -11.83 4.00 -11.30
C ASP A 88 -12.04 2.79 -12.22
N HIS A 89 -11.87 2.97 -13.53
CA HIS A 89 -12.06 1.91 -14.52
C HIS A 89 -11.02 0.76 -14.44
N TRP A 90 -9.91 0.95 -13.72
CA TRP A 90 -8.89 -0.09 -13.50
C TRP A 90 -9.11 -0.90 -12.22
N HIS A 91 -9.92 -0.42 -11.27
CA HIS A 91 -10.12 -1.10 -9.98
C HIS A 91 -10.55 -2.54 -10.16
N LYS A 92 -11.60 -2.79 -10.96
CA LYS A 92 -12.11 -4.14 -11.20
C LYS A 92 -11.03 -5.08 -11.75
N LYS A 93 -10.25 -4.60 -12.72
CA LYS A 93 -9.24 -5.43 -13.40
C LYS A 93 -8.13 -5.82 -12.43
N ILE A 94 -7.59 -4.85 -11.69
CA ILE A 94 -6.50 -5.09 -10.75
C ILE A 94 -6.95 -5.98 -9.58
N THR A 95 -8.18 -5.77 -9.08
CA THR A 95 -8.67 -6.51 -7.91
C THR A 95 -9.13 -7.93 -8.21
N LEU A 96 -9.80 -8.17 -9.35
CA LEU A 96 -10.48 -9.44 -9.64
C LEU A 96 -9.91 -10.20 -10.85
N MET A 97 -9.08 -9.57 -11.67
CA MET A 97 -8.50 -10.16 -12.87
C MET A 97 -6.97 -9.94 -12.93
N PRO A 98 -6.24 -10.34 -11.88
CA PRO A 98 -4.81 -10.05 -11.72
C PRO A 98 -3.92 -10.81 -12.72
#